data_AF-A0A2R8B5Q5-F1
#
_entry.id   AF-A0A2R8B5Q5-F1
#
_cell.length_a   1.000
_cell.length_b   1.000
_cell.length_c   1.000
_cell.angle_alpha   90.00
_cell.angle_beta   90.00
_cell.angle_gamma   90.00
#
_symmetry.space_group_name_H-M   'P 1'
#
loop_
_entity.id
_entity.type
_entity.pdbx_description
1 polymer ?
#
loop_
_entity_poly.entity_id
_entity_poly.type
_entity_poly.pdbx_seq_one_letter_code
_entity_poly.pdbx_strand_id
1 'polypeptide(L)'
;MAAPGLERCFSMAAFLAFIELREYSAAHPSLSLADALGSLRKLRSGAADLDFHGATALFESFDPDLPWDQTRSGLRLFVYEWVRLSQPTWLRTVPRGREYVRAALTANEVQCFREAGLFSNTPDDDAIIWWDKIAALMRGTADQEKMERARLAERLSLEHERARLAGLGIAREPKWMALEDNGLGYDILSYDLDAGQIVTRLIEVKSTLSDTIILTRGEWKNAASAASRTVFHVWRLPARALQEVPATAMEPHIPQDRGEGSWQDVAVTLKPL
;
A
#
# COMPACT_ATOMS: atom_id res chain seq x y z
N MET A 1 -1.02 6.73 10.56
CA MET A 1 -2.18 7.60 10.87
C MET A 1 -1.80 8.99 10.42
N ALA A 2 -2.53 9.60 9.48
CA ALA A 2 -2.19 10.95 9.00
C ALA A 2 -2.25 11.94 10.17
N ALA A 3 -1.27 12.84 10.31
CA ALA A 3 -1.33 13.82 11.39
C ALA A 3 -2.47 14.81 11.08
N PRO A 4 -3.51 14.89 11.93
CA PRO A 4 -4.69 15.71 11.64
C PRO A 4 -4.28 17.19 11.51
N GLY A 5 -4.64 17.82 10.38
CA GLY A 5 -4.41 19.24 10.14
C GLY A 5 -3.28 19.59 9.16
N LEU A 6 -2.40 18.64 8.79
CA LEU A 6 -1.30 18.89 7.84
C LEU A 6 -1.77 19.28 6.43
N GLU A 7 -2.95 18.83 6.01
CA GLU A 7 -3.50 19.11 4.68
C GLU A 7 -3.74 20.61 4.43
N ARG A 8 -4.08 21.36 5.49
CA ARG A 8 -4.33 22.81 5.39
C ARG A 8 -3.05 23.64 5.41
N CYS A 9 -1.92 23.02 5.71
CA CYS A 9 -0.64 23.68 5.95
C CYS A 9 0.30 23.60 4.74
N PHE A 10 -0.14 23.04 3.60
CA PHE A 10 0.71 22.90 2.42
C PHE A 10 0.55 24.05 1.44
N SER A 11 1.52 24.96 1.44
CA SER A 11 1.59 26.09 0.52
C SER A 11 3.02 26.62 0.41
N MET A 12 3.28 27.45 -0.61
CA MET A 12 4.56 28.17 -0.71
C MET A 12 4.80 29.08 0.49
N ALA A 13 3.76 29.72 1.03
CA ALA A 13 3.87 30.57 2.22
C ALA A 13 4.29 29.78 3.46
N ALA A 14 3.77 28.56 3.63
CA ALA A 14 4.17 27.67 4.72
C ALA A 14 5.58 27.11 4.51
N PHE A 15 5.97 26.76 3.28
CA PHE A 15 7.33 26.34 2.95
C PHE A 15 8.37 27.42 3.30
N LEU A 16 8.15 28.66 2.85
CA LEU A 16 9.08 29.76 3.11
C LEU A 16 9.18 30.08 4.61
N ALA A 17 8.04 30.12 5.32
CA ALA A 17 8.04 30.28 6.78
C ALA A 17 8.77 29.13 7.48
N PHE A 18 8.62 27.89 7.00
CA PHE A 18 9.29 26.72 7.56
C PHE A 18 10.81 26.82 7.41
N ILE A 19 11.31 27.25 6.25
CA ILE A 19 12.76 27.46 6.04
C ILE A 19 13.27 28.56 6.99
N GLU A 20 12.59 29.71 7.07
CA GLU A 20 13.00 30.79 7.97
C GLU A 20 13.03 30.34 9.44
N LEU A 21 12.04 29.55 9.86
CA LEU A 21 11.98 29.02 11.21
C LEU A 21 13.11 28.04 11.50
N ARG A 22 13.49 27.18 10.53
CA ARG A 22 14.64 26.27 10.61
C ARG A 22 15.95 27.03 10.71
N GLU A 23 16.19 27.99 9.81
CA GLU A 23 17.41 28.81 9.81
C GLU A 23 17.55 29.60 11.11
N TYR A 24 16.46 30.24 11.57
CA TYR A 24 16.48 31.03 12.79
C TYR A 24 16.72 30.17 14.04
N SER A 25 16.06 29.02 14.14
CA SER A 25 16.21 28.09 15.27
C SER A 25 17.61 27.49 15.30
N ALA A 26 18.20 27.17 14.13
CA ALA A 26 19.56 26.69 14.02
C ALA A 26 20.60 27.75 14.45
N ALA A 27 20.36 29.02 14.10
CA ALA A 27 21.20 30.14 14.53
C ALA A 27 21.05 30.49 16.03
N HIS A 28 19.92 30.12 16.65
CA HIS A 28 19.60 30.44 18.04
C HIS A 28 19.14 29.20 18.83
N PRO A 29 20.00 28.20 19.03
CA PRO A 29 19.62 26.90 19.59
C PRO A 29 19.14 26.97 21.06
N SER A 30 19.40 28.07 21.76
CA SER A 30 18.94 28.30 23.13
C SER A 30 17.51 28.84 23.22
N LEU A 31 16.89 29.25 22.11
CA LEU A 31 15.52 29.76 22.10
C LEU A 31 14.51 28.63 21.97
N SER A 32 13.38 28.77 22.66
CA SER A 32 12.23 27.91 22.39
C SER A 32 11.63 28.21 21.02
N LEU A 33 10.89 27.26 20.45
CA LEU A 33 10.20 27.46 19.16
C LEU A 33 9.23 28.65 19.21
N ALA A 34 8.55 28.85 20.35
CA ALA A 34 7.63 29.97 20.56
C ALA A 34 8.37 31.32 20.56
N ASP A 35 9.55 31.39 21.18
CA ASP A 35 10.38 32.59 21.22
C ASP A 35 11.01 32.90 19.85
N ALA A 36 11.44 31.86 19.13
CA ALA A 36 11.92 31.97 17.76
C ALA A 36 10.83 32.54 16.84
N LEU A 37 9.61 31.99 16.91
CA LEU A 37 8.45 32.46 16.16
C LEU A 37 8.09 33.92 16.51
N GLY A 38 8.09 34.25 17.81
CA GLY A 38 7.82 35.59 18.29
C GLY A 38 8.85 36.63 17.82
N SER A 39 10.11 36.20 17.70
CA SER A 39 11.21 37.05 17.19
C SER A 39 11.10 37.25 15.69
N LEU A 40 10.88 36.19 14.91
CA LEU A 40 10.71 36.26 13.45
C LEU A 40 9.56 37.18 13.04
N ARG A 41 8.41 37.08 13.72
CA ARG A 41 7.24 37.94 13.46
C ARG A 41 7.50 39.43 13.70
N LYS A 42 8.43 39.77 14.61
CA LYS A 42 8.79 41.16 14.92
C LYS A 42 9.84 41.72 13.94
N LEU A 43 10.73 40.86 13.44
CA LEU A 43 11.85 41.25 12.59
C LEU A 43 11.46 41.47 11.12
N ARG A 44 10.42 40.77 10.63
CA ARG A 44 10.02 40.80 9.21
C ARG A 44 8.91 41.83 8.94
N SER A 45 9.20 42.84 8.13
CA SER A 45 8.17 43.57 7.37
C SER A 45 7.56 42.62 6.33
N GLY A 46 6.25 42.34 6.42
CA GLY A 46 5.58 41.37 5.53
C GLY A 46 5.33 39.99 6.15
N ALA A 47 5.55 39.81 7.46
CA ALA A 47 5.24 38.55 8.16
C ALA A 47 3.76 38.12 8.06
N ALA A 48 2.86 39.00 7.63
CA ALA A 48 1.45 38.71 7.38
C ALA A 48 1.21 37.82 6.14
N ASP A 49 2.16 37.78 5.19
CA ASP A 49 2.03 37.03 3.94
C ASP A 49 2.54 35.57 4.06
N LEU A 50 3.17 35.23 5.20
CA LEU A 50 3.72 33.92 5.48
C LEU A 50 2.82 33.11 6.43
N ASP A 51 2.71 31.80 6.19
CA ASP A 51 1.92 30.89 7.03
C ASP A 51 2.79 30.26 8.12
N PHE A 52 3.05 31.05 9.17
CA PHE A 52 3.79 30.58 10.34
C PHE A 52 3.04 29.52 11.16
N HIS A 53 1.71 29.46 11.07
CA HIS A 53 0.93 28.43 11.74
C HIS A 53 1.19 27.07 11.07
N GLY A 54 1.05 27.01 9.74
CA GLY A 54 1.36 25.82 8.96
C GLY A 54 2.83 25.40 9.08
N ALA A 55 3.75 26.36 9.04
CA ALA A 55 5.17 26.10 9.23
C ALA A 55 5.50 25.47 10.59
N THR A 56 4.85 25.90 11.67
CA THR A 56 5.09 25.34 13.01
C THR A 56 4.66 23.87 13.08
N ALA A 57 3.46 23.56 12.55
CA ALA A 57 2.97 22.18 12.50
C ALA A 57 3.89 21.25 11.69
N LEU A 58 4.45 21.77 10.59
CA LEU A 58 5.43 21.04 9.76
C LEU A 58 6.78 20.91 10.45
N PHE A 59 7.25 21.96 11.14
CA PHE A 59 8.51 21.98 11.89
C PHE A 59 8.57 20.87 12.94
N GLU A 60 7.49 20.71 13.71
CA GLU A 60 7.39 19.69 14.75
C GLU A 60 7.26 18.27 14.17
N SER A 61 6.73 18.14 12.95
CA SER A 61 6.49 16.84 12.31
C SER A 61 7.68 16.33 11.49
N PHE A 62 8.50 17.25 10.96
CA PHE A 62 9.62 16.92 10.07
C PHE A 62 10.87 16.60 10.89
N ASP A 63 11.65 15.63 10.41
CA ASP A 63 12.93 15.26 11.00
C ASP A 63 13.86 16.50 11.08
N PRO A 64 14.40 16.83 12.27
CA PRO A 64 15.23 18.01 12.47
C PRO A 64 16.55 17.97 11.70
N ASP A 65 17.05 16.78 11.36
CA ASP A 65 18.36 16.61 10.69
C ASP A 65 18.25 16.63 9.16
N LEU A 66 17.04 16.77 8.61
CA LEU A 66 16.85 16.88 7.17
C LEU A 66 17.49 18.16 6.62
N PRO A 67 18.21 18.09 5.48
CA PRO A 67 18.81 19.26 4.87
C PRO A 67 17.73 20.11 4.20
N TRP A 68 17.58 21.35 4.66
CA TRP A 68 16.58 22.29 4.14
C TRP A 68 17.27 23.47 3.47
N ASP A 69 16.76 23.87 2.31
CA ASP A 69 17.16 25.10 1.64
C ASP A 69 15.99 25.67 0.82
N GLN A 70 16.15 26.90 0.32
CA GLN A 70 15.15 27.55 -0.54
C GLN A 70 15.26 27.14 -2.01
N THR A 71 16.10 26.15 -2.33
CA THR A 71 16.28 25.71 -3.72
C THR A 71 15.13 24.83 -4.16
N ARG A 72 15.09 24.53 -5.46
CA ARG A 72 14.15 23.56 -6.03
C ARG A 72 14.28 22.19 -5.35
N SER A 73 15.49 21.78 -4.97
CA SER A 73 15.75 20.49 -4.32
C SER A 73 15.24 20.49 -2.88
N GLY A 74 15.42 21.57 -2.12
CA GLY A 74 14.82 21.73 -0.79
C GLY A 74 13.29 21.72 -0.84
N LEU A 75 12.69 22.38 -1.83
CA LEU A 75 11.24 22.34 -2.02
C LEU A 75 10.74 20.93 -2.40
N ARG A 76 11.46 20.18 -3.24
CA ARG A 76 11.12 18.78 -3.56
C ARG A 76 11.15 17.89 -2.32
N LEU A 77 12.15 18.06 -1.46
CA LEU A 77 12.23 17.34 -0.19
C LEU A 77 11.05 17.70 0.72
N PHE A 78 10.71 18.98 0.80
CA PHE A 78 9.56 19.45 1.57
C PHE A 78 8.25 18.83 1.08
N VAL A 79 8.00 18.83 -0.25
CA VAL A 79 6.83 18.17 -0.83
C VAL A 79 6.85 16.67 -0.52
N TYR A 80 8.00 16.01 -0.65
CA TYR A 80 8.13 14.57 -0.37
C TYR A 80 7.75 14.23 1.07
N GLU A 81 8.31 14.92 2.06
CA GLU A 81 8.02 14.66 3.47
C GLU A 81 6.57 14.98 3.83
N TRP A 82 6.03 16.07 3.28
CA TRP A 82 4.62 16.37 3.47
C TRP A 82 3.73 15.24 2.94
N VAL A 83 3.97 14.76 1.72
CA VAL A 83 3.22 13.64 1.13
C VAL A 83 3.37 12.37 1.97
N ARG A 84 4.58 12.06 2.45
CA ARG A 84 4.85 10.88 3.27
C ARG A 84 4.04 10.89 4.56
N LEU A 85 3.93 12.05 5.21
CA LEU A 85 3.26 12.22 6.50
C LEU A 85 1.74 12.40 6.38
N SER A 86 1.28 13.17 5.38
CA SER A 86 -0.14 13.46 5.19
C SER A 86 -0.88 12.35 4.45
N GLN A 87 -0.19 11.56 3.62
CA GLN A 87 -0.77 10.51 2.77
C GLN A 87 -2.01 11.02 2.01
N PRO A 88 -1.86 12.09 1.20
CA PRO A 88 -3.00 12.79 0.63
C PRO A 88 -3.74 11.90 -0.35
N THR A 89 -5.06 12.09 -0.47
CA THR A 89 -5.91 11.18 -1.27
C THR A 89 -5.51 11.10 -2.74
N TRP A 90 -4.97 12.19 -3.31
CA TRP A 90 -4.47 12.22 -4.69
C TRP A 90 -3.28 11.28 -4.92
N LEU A 91 -2.57 10.85 -3.87
CA LEU A 91 -1.44 9.93 -3.99
C LEU A 91 -1.82 8.63 -4.71
N ARG A 92 -3.09 8.22 -4.59
CA ARG A 92 -3.68 7.07 -5.29
C ARG A 92 -3.75 7.23 -6.82
N THR A 93 -3.61 8.45 -7.34
CA THR A 93 -3.62 8.71 -8.79
C THR A 93 -2.23 8.62 -9.43
N VAL A 94 -1.16 8.55 -8.63
CA VAL A 94 0.23 8.44 -9.12
C VAL A 94 0.43 7.31 -10.14
N PRO A 95 -0.11 6.08 -9.96
CA PRO A 95 0.04 5.02 -10.96
C PRO A 95 -0.56 5.34 -12.33
N ARG A 96 -1.49 6.31 -12.41
CA ARG A 96 -2.14 6.74 -13.65
C ARG A 96 -1.33 7.80 -14.39
N GLY A 97 -0.32 8.40 -13.75
CA GLY A 97 0.59 9.38 -14.33
C GLY A 97 0.39 10.82 -13.82
N ARG A 98 1.38 11.67 -14.15
CA ARG A 98 1.53 13.04 -13.60
C ARG A 98 0.33 13.97 -13.83
N GLU A 99 -0.35 13.85 -14.97
CA GLU A 99 -1.51 14.71 -15.28
C GLU A 99 -2.73 14.37 -14.42
N TYR A 100 -2.93 13.10 -14.06
CA TYR A 100 -3.97 12.72 -13.10
C TYR A 100 -3.67 13.21 -11.69
N VAL A 101 -2.39 13.27 -11.32
CA VAL A 101 -1.98 13.91 -10.06
C VAL A 101 -2.30 15.40 -10.12
N ARG A 102 -1.83 16.10 -11.16
CA ARG A 102 -2.08 17.54 -11.33
C ARG A 102 -3.57 17.91 -11.25
N ALA A 103 -4.44 17.12 -11.87
CA ALA A 103 -5.89 17.35 -11.86
C ALA A 103 -6.54 17.14 -10.48
N ALA A 104 -5.90 16.38 -9.60
CA ALA A 104 -6.41 16.08 -8.26
C ALA A 104 -5.86 17.01 -7.16
N LEU A 105 -4.86 17.84 -7.48
CA LEU A 105 -4.25 18.81 -6.56
C LEU A 105 -5.10 20.08 -6.41
N THR A 106 -5.05 20.67 -5.21
CA THR A 106 -5.51 22.04 -4.93
C THR A 106 -4.58 23.08 -5.56
N ALA A 107 -5.03 24.35 -5.63
CA ALA A 107 -4.23 25.43 -6.20
C ALA A 107 -2.87 25.62 -5.50
N ASN A 108 -2.83 25.54 -4.16
CA ASN A 108 -1.59 25.66 -3.38
C ASN A 108 -0.64 24.49 -3.66
N GLU A 109 -1.18 23.26 -3.76
CA GLU A 109 -0.37 22.10 -4.09
C GLU A 109 0.20 22.18 -5.51
N VAL A 110 -0.63 22.55 -6.49
CA VAL A 110 -0.17 22.77 -7.87
C VAL A 110 0.96 23.79 -7.91
N GLN A 111 0.84 24.89 -7.16
CA GLN A 111 1.90 25.89 -7.07
C GLN A 111 3.19 25.28 -6.53
N CYS A 112 3.16 24.57 -5.41
CA CYS A 112 4.35 23.94 -4.83
C CYS A 112 5.00 22.96 -5.81
N PHE A 113 4.23 22.12 -6.49
CA PHE A 113 4.74 21.18 -7.49
C PHE A 113 5.36 21.89 -8.70
N ARG A 114 4.79 23.02 -9.12
CA ARG A 114 5.32 23.83 -10.23
C ARG A 114 6.64 24.49 -9.85
N GLU A 115 6.71 25.14 -8.69
CA GLU A 115 7.96 25.76 -8.19
C GLU A 115 9.05 24.70 -7.96
N ALA A 116 8.65 23.50 -7.52
CA ALA A 116 9.53 22.33 -7.42
C ALA A 116 9.93 21.74 -8.79
N GLY A 117 9.43 22.25 -9.91
CA GLY A 117 9.70 21.72 -11.25
C GLY A 117 9.15 20.32 -11.53
N LEU A 118 8.28 19.77 -10.66
CA LEU A 118 7.75 18.40 -10.78
C LEU A 118 6.77 18.24 -11.95
N PHE A 119 6.21 19.36 -12.41
CA PHE A 119 5.32 19.44 -13.58
C PHE A 119 5.98 20.02 -14.83
N SER A 120 7.32 20.08 -14.86
CA SER A 120 8.05 20.43 -16.07
C SER A 120 7.76 19.44 -17.20
N ASN A 121 7.60 19.97 -18.42
CA ASN A 121 7.47 19.16 -19.64
C ASN A 121 8.77 18.41 -19.94
N THR A 122 9.91 18.99 -19.57
CA THR A 122 11.23 18.38 -19.59
C THR A 122 11.73 18.24 -18.14
N PRO A 123 11.32 17.17 -17.42
CA PRO A 123 11.77 16.96 -16.05
C PRO A 123 13.28 16.72 -16.01
N ASP A 124 13.94 17.30 -15.00
CA ASP A 124 15.34 16.96 -14.69
C ASP A 124 15.42 15.63 -13.92
N ASP A 125 16.62 15.07 -13.77
CA ASP A 125 16.84 13.77 -13.14
C ASP A 125 16.31 13.72 -11.70
N ASP A 126 16.48 14.80 -10.95
CA ASP A 126 15.97 14.93 -9.57
C ASP A 126 14.44 14.88 -9.52
N ALA A 127 13.73 15.48 -10.50
CA ALA A 127 12.28 15.35 -10.61
C ALA A 127 11.86 13.91 -10.93
N ILE A 128 12.60 13.21 -11.79
CA ILE A 128 12.34 11.81 -12.13
C ILE A 128 12.51 10.94 -10.88
N ILE A 129 13.63 11.07 -10.17
CA ILE A 129 13.90 10.36 -8.92
C ILE A 129 12.81 10.64 -7.88
N TRP A 130 12.34 11.88 -7.78
CA TRP A 130 11.25 12.23 -6.88
C TRP A 130 9.96 11.48 -7.22
N TRP A 131 9.57 11.45 -8.49
CA TRP A 131 8.40 10.71 -8.95
C TRP A 131 8.53 9.20 -8.70
N ASP A 132 9.72 8.63 -8.91
CA ASP A 132 9.99 7.22 -8.63
C ASP A 132 9.86 6.87 -7.14
N LYS A 133 10.36 7.74 -6.25
CA LYS A 133 10.21 7.58 -4.79
C LYS A 133 8.75 7.60 -4.36
N ILE A 134 7.96 8.52 -4.91
CA ILE A 134 6.53 8.63 -4.62
C ILE A 134 5.74 7.43 -5.16
N ALA A 135 6.09 6.96 -6.36
CA ALA A 135 5.50 5.75 -6.92
C ALA A 135 5.86 4.51 -6.08
N ALA A 136 7.10 4.42 -5.57
CA ALA A 136 7.54 3.34 -4.69
C ALA A 136 6.79 3.35 -3.35
N LEU A 137 6.57 4.53 -2.76
CA LEU A 137 5.75 4.70 -1.55
C LEU A 137 4.34 4.12 -1.75
N MET A 138 3.70 4.43 -2.88
CA MET A 138 2.39 3.88 -3.20
C MET A 138 2.38 2.36 -3.42
N ARG A 139 3.40 1.83 -4.09
CA ARG A 139 3.53 0.38 -4.28
C ARG A 139 3.65 -0.34 -2.94
N GLY A 140 4.48 0.16 -2.02
CA GLY A 140 4.61 -0.40 -0.69
C GLY A 140 3.29 -0.46 0.08
N THR A 141 2.50 0.61 0.05
CA THR A 141 1.17 0.64 0.68
C THR A 141 0.21 -0.35 0.03
N ALA A 142 0.16 -0.40 -1.31
CA ALA A 142 -0.72 -1.32 -2.03
C ALA A 142 -0.35 -2.80 -1.77
N ASP A 143 0.94 -3.10 -1.70
CA ASP A 143 1.46 -4.44 -1.39
C ASP A 143 1.12 -4.84 0.06
N GLN A 144 1.25 -3.91 1.01
CA GLN A 144 0.83 -4.13 2.39
C GLN A 144 -0.67 -4.42 2.48
N GLU A 145 -1.53 -3.61 1.85
CA GLU A 145 -2.98 -3.84 1.83
C GLU A 145 -3.33 -5.19 1.18
N LYS A 146 -2.61 -5.57 0.11
CA LYS A 146 -2.78 -6.88 -0.55
C LYS A 146 -2.41 -8.02 0.41
N MET A 147 -1.31 -7.89 1.14
CA MET A 147 -0.89 -8.87 2.14
C MET A 147 -1.89 -8.98 3.30
N GLU A 148 -2.39 -7.86 3.81
CA GLU A 148 -3.41 -7.83 4.87
C GLU A 148 -4.72 -8.53 4.43
N ARG A 149 -5.14 -8.32 3.18
CA ARG A 149 -6.29 -9.03 2.58
C ARG A 149 -6.05 -10.53 2.45
N ALA A 150 -4.85 -10.94 2.00
CA ALA A 150 -4.48 -12.36 1.93
C ALA A 150 -4.54 -13.02 3.31
N ARG A 151 -3.90 -12.41 4.32
CA ARG A 151 -3.95 -12.89 5.71
C ARG A 151 -5.36 -12.87 6.32
N LEU A 152 -6.22 -11.95 5.91
CA LEU A 152 -7.63 -12.00 6.31
C LEU A 152 -8.34 -13.23 5.71
N ALA A 153 -8.17 -13.51 4.42
CA ALA A 153 -8.77 -14.67 3.77
C ALA A 153 -8.25 -16.01 4.33
N GLU A 154 -6.96 -16.09 4.67
CA GLU A 154 -6.38 -17.28 5.33
C GLU A 154 -7.03 -17.51 6.71
N ARG A 155 -7.23 -16.46 7.51
CA ARG A 155 -7.95 -16.57 8.81
C ARG A 155 -9.38 -17.03 8.64
N LEU A 156 -10.12 -16.43 7.70
CA LEU A 156 -11.50 -16.81 7.41
C LEU A 156 -11.59 -18.28 6.96
N SER A 157 -10.63 -18.74 6.17
CA SER A 157 -10.54 -20.14 5.75
C SER A 157 -10.30 -21.09 6.92
N LEU A 158 -9.43 -20.75 7.87
CA LEU A 158 -9.23 -21.56 9.08
C LEU A 158 -10.48 -21.64 9.93
N GLU A 159 -11.17 -20.52 10.12
CA GLU A 159 -12.43 -20.48 10.87
C GLU A 159 -13.51 -21.35 10.21
N HIS A 160 -13.67 -21.20 8.90
CA HIS A 160 -14.57 -22.04 8.10
C HIS A 160 -14.24 -23.53 8.22
N GLU A 161 -12.96 -23.90 8.10
CA GLU A 161 -12.55 -25.29 8.19
C GLU A 161 -12.72 -25.88 9.59
N ARG A 162 -12.50 -25.11 10.66
CA ARG A 162 -12.82 -25.56 12.02
C ARG A 162 -14.30 -25.91 12.17
N ALA A 163 -15.18 -25.03 11.68
CA ALA A 163 -16.62 -25.28 11.72
C ALA A 163 -17.01 -26.50 10.86
N ARG A 164 -16.43 -26.64 9.66
CA ARG A 164 -16.67 -27.78 8.76
C ARG A 164 -16.22 -29.10 9.39
N LEU A 165 -15.01 -29.14 9.96
CA LEU A 165 -14.45 -30.33 10.62
C LEU A 165 -15.27 -30.75 11.83
N ALA A 166 -15.71 -29.79 12.65
CA ALA A 166 -16.63 -30.05 13.76
C ALA A 166 -17.96 -30.65 13.27
N GLY A 167 -18.52 -30.13 12.16
CA GLY A 167 -19.72 -30.68 11.52
C GLY A 167 -19.54 -32.11 10.98
N LEU A 168 -18.32 -32.48 10.59
CA LEU A 168 -17.96 -33.84 10.19
C LEU A 168 -17.61 -34.77 11.36
N GLY A 169 -17.61 -34.26 12.60
CA GLY A 169 -17.19 -35.02 13.79
C GLY A 169 -15.68 -35.30 13.84
N ILE A 170 -14.86 -34.55 13.08
CA ILE A 170 -13.40 -34.66 13.11
C ILE A 170 -12.85 -33.75 14.21
N ALA A 171 -12.26 -34.33 15.25
CA ALA A 171 -11.66 -33.59 16.37
C ALA A 171 -10.29 -32.96 16.06
N ARG A 172 -9.75 -33.17 14.86
CA ARG A 172 -8.42 -32.69 14.45
C ARG A 172 -8.52 -31.25 13.93
N GLU A 173 -7.69 -30.36 14.45
CA GLU A 173 -7.67 -28.95 14.04
C GLU A 173 -6.96 -28.72 12.69
N PRO A 174 -7.48 -27.82 11.83
CA PRO A 174 -6.78 -27.40 10.62
C PRO A 174 -5.53 -26.58 10.99
N LYS A 175 -4.49 -26.62 10.15
CA LYS A 175 -3.21 -25.94 10.38
C LYS A 175 -2.95 -24.87 9.34
N TRP A 176 -2.47 -23.72 9.80
CA TRP A 176 -2.05 -22.63 8.92
C TRP A 176 -0.62 -22.87 8.44
N MET A 177 -0.47 -23.41 7.23
CA MET A 177 0.85 -23.77 6.70
C MET A 177 1.58 -22.59 6.06
N ALA A 178 0.88 -21.62 5.48
CA ALA A 178 1.48 -20.37 4.92
C ALA A 178 2.15 -19.43 5.95
N LEU A 179 2.15 -19.79 7.22
CA LEU A 179 2.97 -19.13 8.25
C LEU A 179 4.18 -19.97 8.65
N GLU A 180 4.06 -21.29 8.53
CA GLU A 180 5.08 -22.25 8.99
C GLU A 180 6.09 -22.56 7.88
N ASP A 181 5.61 -22.82 6.66
CA ASP A 181 6.46 -23.15 5.51
C ASP A 181 5.71 -22.92 4.18
N ASN A 182 6.07 -21.83 3.50
CA ASN A 182 5.53 -21.45 2.19
C ASN A 182 6.00 -22.37 1.04
N GLY A 183 6.96 -23.26 1.29
CA GLY A 183 7.47 -24.23 0.31
C GLY A 183 6.56 -25.44 0.09
N LEU A 184 5.56 -25.64 0.97
CA LEU A 184 4.63 -26.78 0.91
C LEU A 184 3.60 -26.67 -0.22
N GLY A 185 3.38 -25.47 -0.75
CA GLY A 185 2.53 -25.26 -1.92
C GLY A 185 1.02 -25.28 -1.64
N TYR A 186 0.62 -25.05 -0.40
CA TYR A 186 -0.77 -24.81 0.03
C TYR A 186 -0.78 -24.02 1.34
N ASP A 187 -1.83 -23.23 1.56
CA ASP A 187 -1.90 -22.31 2.70
C ASP A 187 -2.41 -22.96 3.99
N ILE A 188 -3.35 -23.91 3.88
CA ILE A 188 -3.99 -24.57 5.02
C ILE A 188 -4.02 -26.08 4.82
N LEU A 189 -3.59 -26.82 5.85
CA LEU A 189 -3.83 -28.26 5.96
C LEU A 189 -5.13 -28.49 6.72
N SER A 190 -6.09 -29.12 6.06
CA SER A 190 -7.34 -29.57 6.68
C SER A 190 -7.55 -31.07 6.42
N TYR A 191 -8.73 -31.57 6.75
CA TYR A 191 -9.06 -32.98 6.68
C TYR A 191 -10.46 -33.21 6.14
N ASP A 192 -10.69 -34.38 5.56
CA ASP A 192 -12.01 -34.80 5.08
C ASP A 192 -12.29 -36.24 5.50
N LEU A 193 -13.52 -36.70 5.26
CA LEU A 193 -13.88 -38.10 5.39
C LEU A 193 -13.99 -38.74 4.01
N ASP A 194 -13.21 -39.79 3.79
CA ASP A 194 -13.34 -40.67 2.63
C ASP A 194 -13.57 -42.10 3.12
N ALA A 195 -14.72 -42.68 2.77
CA ALA A 195 -15.16 -44.00 3.25
C ALA A 195 -15.04 -44.18 4.78
N GLY A 196 -15.28 -43.11 5.55
CA GLY A 196 -15.17 -43.11 7.02
C GLY A 196 -13.75 -42.98 7.58
N GLN A 197 -12.74 -42.86 6.72
CA GLN A 197 -11.36 -42.59 7.11
C GLN A 197 -11.02 -41.11 6.95
N ILE A 198 -10.24 -40.58 7.89
CA ILE A 198 -9.76 -39.20 7.83
C ILE A 198 -8.67 -39.11 6.76
N VAL A 199 -8.92 -38.34 5.72
CA VAL A 199 -7.96 -38.02 4.66
C VAL A 199 -7.52 -36.57 4.73
N THR A 200 -6.36 -36.26 4.16
CA THR A 200 -5.85 -34.88 4.08
C THR A 200 -6.58 -34.09 3.01
N ARG A 201 -6.94 -32.84 3.33
CA ARG A 201 -7.43 -31.84 2.38
C ARG A 201 -6.43 -30.68 2.36
N LEU A 202 -5.91 -30.36 1.19
CA LEU A 202 -4.97 -29.26 0.98
C LEU A 202 -5.77 -28.05 0.49
N ILE A 203 -5.54 -26.89 1.10
CA ILE A 203 -6.31 -25.70 0.79
C ILE A 203 -5.37 -24.59 0.37
N GLU A 204 -5.59 -24.10 -0.84
CA GLU A 204 -4.97 -22.89 -1.38
C GLU A 204 -5.97 -21.74 -1.24
N VAL A 205 -5.57 -20.64 -0.64
CA VAL A 205 -6.46 -19.53 -0.29
C VAL A 205 -6.24 -18.36 -1.26
N LYS A 206 -7.33 -17.85 -1.82
CA LYS A 206 -7.34 -16.66 -2.66
C LYS A 206 -8.33 -15.64 -2.12
N SER A 207 -7.98 -14.37 -2.29
CA SER A 207 -8.89 -13.26 -2.02
C SER A 207 -9.05 -12.39 -3.26
N THR A 208 -10.26 -11.86 -3.45
CA THR A 208 -10.54 -10.95 -4.56
C THR A 208 -11.54 -9.88 -4.14
N LEU A 209 -11.43 -8.69 -4.75
CA LEU A 209 -12.40 -7.59 -4.65
C LEU A 209 -13.41 -7.62 -5.81
N SER A 210 -13.23 -8.54 -6.77
CA SER A 210 -14.08 -8.76 -7.92
C SER A 210 -14.43 -10.25 -7.99
N ASP A 211 -14.74 -10.76 -9.19
CA ASP A 211 -14.91 -12.18 -9.46
C ASP A 211 -13.65 -12.84 -10.02
N THR A 212 -12.55 -12.10 -10.13
CA THR A 212 -11.30 -12.57 -10.75
C THR A 212 -10.23 -12.84 -9.71
N ILE A 213 -9.58 -14.00 -9.81
CA ILE A 213 -8.36 -14.32 -9.06
C ILE A 213 -7.17 -14.43 -10.01
N ILE A 214 -5.98 -14.21 -9.47
CA ILE A 214 -4.73 -14.51 -10.16
C ILE A 214 -4.16 -15.80 -9.56
N LEU A 215 -3.84 -16.75 -10.44
CA LEU A 215 -3.18 -18.00 -10.10
C LEU A 215 -1.82 -18.05 -10.81
N THR A 216 -0.76 -18.28 -10.06
CA THR A 216 0.59 -18.43 -10.59
C THR A 216 0.83 -19.87 -11.06
N ARG A 217 1.84 -20.05 -11.91
CA ARG A 217 2.30 -21.38 -12.34
C ARG A 217 2.69 -22.27 -11.17
N GLY A 218 3.38 -21.72 -10.17
CA GLY A 218 3.84 -22.48 -9.02
C GLY A 218 2.67 -23.05 -8.22
N GLU A 219 1.71 -22.19 -7.89
CA GLU A 219 0.50 -22.56 -7.16
C GLU A 219 -0.31 -23.63 -7.91
N TRP A 220 -0.50 -23.46 -9.23
CA TRP A 220 -1.18 -24.48 -10.01
C TRP A 220 -0.43 -25.81 -10.04
N LYS A 221 0.89 -25.81 -10.24
CA LYS A 221 1.68 -27.04 -10.26
C LYS A 221 1.55 -27.81 -8.95
N ASN A 222 1.57 -27.10 -7.82
CA ASN A 222 1.39 -27.69 -6.50
C ASN A 222 -0.02 -28.27 -6.35
N ALA A 223 -1.06 -27.49 -6.67
CA ALA A 223 -2.44 -27.94 -6.61
C ALA A 223 -2.73 -29.15 -7.50
N ALA A 224 -2.21 -29.15 -8.73
CA ALA A 224 -2.38 -30.23 -9.69
C ALA A 224 -1.73 -31.54 -9.23
N SER A 225 -0.60 -31.47 -8.51
CA SER A 225 0.11 -32.66 -7.99
C SER A 225 -0.74 -33.48 -6.99
N ALA A 226 -1.71 -32.83 -6.35
CA ALA A 226 -2.64 -33.43 -5.40
C ALA A 226 -4.09 -33.01 -5.71
N ALA A 227 -4.47 -32.99 -7.00
CA ALA A 227 -5.73 -32.42 -7.46
C ALA A 227 -6.99 -32.99 -6.79
N SER A 228 -6.99 -34.29 -6.45
CA SER A 228 -8.12 -34.95 -5.77
C SER A 228 -8.31 -34.53 -4.31
N ARG A 229 -7.31 -33.87 -3.72
CA ARG A 229 -7.31 -33.42 -2.31
C ARG A 229 -7.17 -31.91 -2.18
N THR A 230 -6.96 -31.20 -3.28
CA THR A 230 -6.73 -29.75 -3.28
C THR A 230 -8.00 -28.98 -3.60
N VAL A 231 -8.31 -28.00 -2.75
CA VAL A 231 -9.42 -27.08 -2.95
C VAL A 231 -8.96 -25.64 -2.79
N PHE A 232 -9.39 -24.79 -3.70
CA PHE A 232 -9.20 -23.35 -3.60
C PHE A 232 -10.31 -22.74 -2.75
N HIS A 233 -9.94 -22.06 -1.67
CA HIS A 233 -10.85 -21.21 -0.91
C HIS A 233 -10.78 -19.80 -1.47
N VAL A 234 -11.81 -19.37 -2.20
CA VAL A 234 -11.85 -18.04 -2.82
C VAL A 234 -12.79 -17.13 -2.06
N TRP A 235 -12.23 -16.13 -1.37
CA TRP A 235 -12.98 -15.15 -0.60
C TRP A 235 -13.21 -13.87 -1.40
N ARG A 236 -14.48 -13.50 -1.60
CA ARG A 236 -14.88 -12.17 -2.09
C ARG A 236 -14.91 -11.19 -0.93
N LEU A 237 -14.01 -10.22 -0.94
CA LEU A 237 -13.91 -9.15 0.06
C LEU A 237 -14.50 -7.84 -0.49
N PRO A 238 -15.10 -6.99 0.37
CA PRO A 238 -15.23 -7.11 1.82
C PRO A 238 -16.44 -7.94 2.29
N ALA A 239 -17.24 -8.50 1.37
CA ALA A 239 -18.46 -9.25 1.69
C ALA A 239 -18.22 -10.52 2.53
N ARG A 240 -16.99 -11.04 2.53
CA ARG A 240 -16.59 -12.30 3.19
C ARG A 240 -17.43 -13.48 2.70
N ALA A 241 -17.69 -13.53 1.39
CA ALA A 241 -18.35 -14.68 0.77
C ALA A 241 -17.29 -15.68 0.30
N LEU A 242 -17.39 -16.92 0.77
CA LEU A 242 -16.52 -18.03 0.37
C LEU A 242 -17.10 -18.79 -0.82
N GLN A 243 -16.27 -19.08 -1.80
CA GLN A 243 -16.51 -20.07 -2.83
C GLN A 243 -15.40 -21.12 -2.79
N GLU A 244 -15.77 -22.38 -2.55
CA GLU A 244 -14.84 -23.50 -2.62
C GLU A 244 -14.77 -24.05 -4.05
N VAL A 245 -13.58 -24.10 -4.64
CA VAL A 245 -13.37 -24.55 -6.01
C VAL A 245 -12.37 -25.71 -6.02
N PRO A 246 -12.79 -26.95 -6.34
CA PRO A 246 -11.88 -28.08 -6.48
C PRO A 246 -10.82 -27.81 -7.55
N ALA A 247 -9.60 -28.33 -7.38
CA ALA A 247 -8.54 -28.15 -8.38
C ALA A 247 -8.92 -28.67 -9.77
N THR A 248 -9.71 -29.74 -9.85
CA THR A 248 -10.26 -30.28 -11.10
C THR A 248 -11.20 -29.31 -11.82
N ALA A 249 -11.92 -28.46 -11.09
CA ALA A 249 -12.76 -27.41 -11.70
C ALA A 249 -11.92 -26.21 -12.19
N MET A 250 -10.71 -26.04 -11.67
CA MET A 250 -9.79 -24.98 -12.09
C MET A 250 -9.03 -25.35 -13.38
N GLU A 251 -8.76 -26.64 -13.61
CA GLU A 251 -7.97 -27.17 -14.73
C GLU A 251 -8.36 -26.61 -16.12
N PRO A 252 -9.64 -26.49 -16.49
CA PRO A 252 -10.03 -25.96 -17.81
C PRO A 252 -9.63 -24.50 -18.05
N HIS A 253 -9.31 -23.76 -16.99
CA HIS A 253 -8.92 -22.35 -17.07
C HIS A 253 -7.41 -22.16 -17.21
N ILE A 254 -6.62 -23.23 -17.09
CA ILE A 254 -5.16 -23.13 -17.04
C ILE A 254 -4.55 -23.12 -18.45
N PRO A 255 -3.68 -22.14 -18.78
CA PRO A 255 -3.03 -22.10 -20.09
C PRO A 255 -2.05 -23.25 -20.29
N GLN A 256 -1.79 -23.55 -21.56
CA GLN A 256 -0.73 -24.45 -21.97
C GLN A 256 0.44 -23.66 -22.57
N ASP A 257 1.66 -24.16 -22.33
CA ASP A 257 2.86 -23.63 -22.96
C ASP A 257 2.85 -23.90 -24.46
N ARG A 258 3.44 -22.99 -25.24
CA ARG A 258 3.51 -23.09 -26.70
C ARG A 258 4.86 -22.60 -27.21
N GLY A 259 5.51 -23.43 -28.03
CA GLY A 259 6.85 -23.14 -28.54
C GLY A 259 7.85 -23.01 -27.39
N GLU A 260 8.63 -21.92 -27.40
CA GLU A 260 9.57 -21.58 -26.33
C GLU A 260 8.93 -20.71 -25.22
N GLY A 261 7.65 -20.36 -25.36
CA GLY A 261 6.93 -19.52 -24.40
C GLY A 261 6.39 -20.31 -23.21
N SER A 262 6.48 -19.72 -22.02
CA SER A 262 5.87 -20.25 -20.80
C SER A 262 4.96 -19.22 -20.12
N TRP A 263 3.76 -19.64 -19.74
CA TRP A 263 2.85 -18.78 -18.95
C TRP A 263 3.36 -18.63 -17.51
N GLN A 264 3.21 -17.47 -16.89
CA GLN A 264 3.60 -17.27 -15.48
C GLN A 264 2.39 -17.18 -14.57
N ASP A 265 1.38 -16.42 -15.00
CA ASP A 265 0.15 -16.18 -14.27
C ASP A 265 -1.06 -16.31 -15.19
N VAL A 266 -2.21 -16.67 -14.62
CA VAL A 266 -3.50 -16.65 -15.30
C VAL A 266 -4.54 -15.94 -14.44
N ALA A 267 -5.37 -15.13 -15.08
CA ALA A 267 -6.56 -14.54 -14.47
C ALA A 267 -7.77 -15.46 -14.70
N VAL A 268 -8.40 -15.92 -13.62
CA VAL A 268 -9.59 -16.77 -13.68
C VAL A 268 -10.78 -16.03 -13.09
N THR A 269 -11.81 -15.82 -13.90
CA THR A 269 -13.08 -15.22 -13.44
C THR A 269 -14.05 -16.32 -13.06
N LEU A 270 -14.41 -16.38 -11.78
CA LEU A 270 -15.33 -17.35 -11.24
C LEU A 270 -16.76 -16.85 -11.38
N LYS A 271 -17.69 -17.74 -11.75
CA LYS A 271 -19.10 -17.38 -11.78
C LYS A 271 -19.59 -17.05 -10.36
N PRO A 272 -20.46 -16.04 -10.20
CA PRO A 272 -21.15 -15.80 -8.93
C PRO A 272 -21.91 -17.05 -8.48
N LEU A 273 -22.00 -17.22 -7.15
CA LEU A 273 -22.88 -18.21 -6.51
C LEU A 273 -24.35 -17.84 -6.69
#